data_AF-A0A9P4QAJ9-F1
#
_entry.id   AF-A0A9P4QAJ9-F1
#
_cell.length_a   1.000
_cell.length_b   1.000
_cell.length_c   1.000
_cell.angle_alpha   90.00
_cell.angle_beta   90.00
_cell.angle_gamma   90.00
#
_symmetry.space_group_name_H-M   'P 1'
#
loop_
_entity.id
_entity.type
_entity.pdbx_description
1 polymer ?
#
loop_
_entity_poly.entity_id
_entity_poly.type
_entity_poly.pdbx_seq_one_letter_code
_entity_poly.pdbx_strand_id
1 'polypeptide(L)'
;MSQPVIAGSEQFEVVKQDFEERERRREWNRGPLQDLFPRIPQAALERVLDICIVKNFTYNLSQPKVWNARRFSSIVVAHVRHTYSDYDKLWHAEGVERFEARKRTGPQVLKLLKQWSPWSSSNEVLERCFQATLLRPEERDPEWDPMDLDEDETEALPSQFYYEPEPMDLS
;
A
#
# COMPACT_ATOMS: atom_id res chain seq x y z
N MET A 1 34.08 -12.36 -40.77
CA MET A 1 33.25 -11.15 -40.64
C MET A 1 32.41 -11.31 -39.38
N SER A 2 32.86 -10.76 -38.25
CA SER A 2 32.08 -10.75 -37.01
C SER A 2 31.03 -9.66 -37.09
N GLN A 3 29.76 -10.04 -36.95
CA GLN A 3 28.70 -9.05 -36.71
C GLN A 3 28.77 -8.56 -35.26
N PRO A 4 28.48 -7.27 -34.99
CA PRO A 4 28.42 -6.76 -33.64
C PRO A 4 27.10 -7.14 -32.98
N VAL A 5 27.17 -7.37 -31.67
CA VAL A 5 26.09 -7.85 -30.81
C VAL A 5 25.10 -6.71 -30.56
N ILE A 6 23.86 -6.83 -31.05
CA ILE A 6 22.76 -5.87 -30.82
C ILE A 6 22.07 -6.21 -29.48
N ALA A 7 22.83 -6.29 -28.38
CA ALA A 7 22.27 -6.62 -27.06
C ALA A 7 21.73 -5.38 -26.30
N GLY A 8 22.13 -4.16 -26.71
CA GLY A 8 21.83 -2.93 -25.97
C GLY A 8 20.48 -2.29 -26.29
N SER A 9 19.93 -2.47 -27.50
CA SER A 9 18.65 -1.85 -27.89
C SER A 9 17.44 -2.61 -27.35
N GLU A 10 17.48 -3.94 -27.34
CA GLU A 10 16.39 -4.77 -26.80
C GLU A 10 16.26 -4.59 -25.28
N GLN A 11 17.37 -4.52 -24.53
CA GLN A 11 17.32 -4.26 -23.09
C GLN A 11 16.74 -2.88 -22.77
N PHE A 12 17.06 -1.87 -23.57
CA PHE A 12 16.54 -0.52 -23.38
C PHE A 12 15.03 -0.44 -23.69
N GLU A 13 14.56 -1.14 -24.73
CA GLU A 13 13.15 -1.24 -25.07
C GLU A 13 12.34 -2.01 -24.01
N VAL A 14 12.88 -3.10 -23.47
CA VAL A 14 12.23 -3.87 -22.39
C VAL A 14 12.12 -3.04 -21.11
N VAL A 15 13.18 -2.33 -20.70
CA VAL A 15 13.15 -1.44 -19.53
C VAL A 15 12.16 -0.30 -19.72
N LYS A 16 12.08 0.26 -20.94
CA LYS A 16 11.12 1.30 -21.27
C LYS A 16 9.67 0.80 -21.24
N GLN A 17 9.42 -0.41 -21.76
CA GLN A 17 8.09 -1.04 -21.70
C GLN A 17 7.67 -1.36 -20.27
N ASP A 18 8.60 -1.83 -19.42
CA ASP A 18 8.36 -2.04 -17.99
C ASP A 18 8.00 -0.73 -17.28
N PHE A 19 8.73 0.34 -17.57
CA PHE A 19 8.44 1.67 -17.02
C PHE A 19 7.08 2.20 -17.47
N GLU A 20 6.77 2.15 -18.76
CA GLU A 20 5.49 2.61 -19.31
C GLU A 20 4.30 1.82 -18.76
N GLU A 21 4.45 0.50 -18.60
CA GLU A 21 3.42 -0.34 -18.00
C GLU A 21 3.22 0.02 -16.52
N ARG A 22 4.30 0.24 -15.77
CA ARG A 22 4.21 0.68 -14.37
C ARG A 22 3.49 2.01 -14.23
N GLU A 23 3.83 3.01 -15.04
CA GLU A 23 3.15 4.31 -15.03
C GLU A 23 1.67 4.19 -15.39
N ARG A 24 1.32 3.36 -16.39
CA ARG A 24 -0.08 3.08 -16.73
C ARG A 24 -0.84 2.48 -15.54
N ARG A 25 -0.23 1.56 -14.82
CA ARG A 25 -0.82 0.93 -13.62
C ARG A 25 -0.96 1.91 -12.46
N ARG A 26 -0.01 2.84 -12.29
CA ARG A 26 -0.15 3.94 -11.31
C ARG A 26 -1.39 4.76 -11.64
N GLU A 27 -1.53 5.18 -12.89
CA GLU A 27 -2.63 6.04 -13.30
C GLU A 27 -3.99 5.35 -13.16
N TRP A 28 -4.08 4.06 -13.52
CA TRP A 28 -5.31 3.28 -13.31
C TRP A 28 -5.75 3.17 -11.85
N ASN A 29 -4.80 3.16 -10.92
CA ASN A 29 -5.10 3.08 -9.50
C ASN A 29 -5.33 4.45 -8.86
N ARG A 30 -4.72 5.52 -9.39
CA ARG A 30 -4.74 6.86 -8.78
C ARG A 30 -6.15 7.38 -8.56
N GLY A 31 -6.96 7.44 -9.61
CA GLY A 31 -8.33 7.95 -9.54
C GLY A 31 -9.19 7.20 -8.51
N PRO A 32 -9.35 5.87 -8.63
CA PRO A 32 -10.12 5.09 -7.66
C PRO A 32 -9.62 5.19 -6.22
N LEU A 33 -8.31 5.36 -6.02
CA LEU A 33 -7.75 5.52 -4.68
C LEU A 33 -8.08 6.89 -4.09
N GLN A 34 -8.00 7.95 -4.89
CA GLN A 34 -8.42 9.30 -4.50
C GLN A 34 -9.94 9.39 -4.28
N ASP A 35 -10.74 8.60 -5.00
CA ASP A 35 -12.18 8.51 -4.75
C ASP A 35 -12.47 7.93 -3.34
N LEU A 36 -11.70 6.93 -2.91
CA LEU A 36 -11.85 6.31 -1.59
C LEU A 36 -11.21 7.14 -0.46
N PHE A 37 -10.07 7.78 -0.75
CA PHE A 37 -9.27 8.55 0.20
C PHE A 37 -9.01 9.96 -0.35
N PRO A 38 -10.02 10.82 -0.45
CA PRO A 38 -9.91 12.12 -1.12
C PRO A 38 -8.98 13.11 -0.41
N ARG A 39 -8.59 12.83 0.84
CA ARG A 39 -7.65 13.66 1.62
C ARG A 39 -6.32 12.96 1.89
N ILE A 40 -5.98 11.92 1.13
CA ILE A 40 -4.67 11.28 1.24
C ILE A 40 -3.56 12.30 0.88
N PRO A 41 -2.50 12.44 1.69
CA PRO A 41 -1.35 13.26 1.35
C PRO A 41 -0.66 12.75 0.07
N GLN A 42 -0.12 13.64 -0.75
CA GLN A 42 0.51 13.25 -2.03
C GLN A 42 1.63 12.21 -1.85
N ALA A 43 2.51 12.39 -0.86
CA ALA A 43 3.59 11.44 -0.59
C ALA A 43 3.05 10.04 -0.21
N ALA A 44 1.99 9.98 0.59
CA ALA A 44 1.34 8.73 0.95
C ALA A 44 0.64 8.09 -0.26
N LEU A 45 0.01 8.89 -1.12
CA LEU A 45 -0.61 8.43 -2.37
C LEU A 45 0.43 7.76 -3.27
N GLU A 46 1.55 8.42 -3.54
CA GLU A 46 2.62 7.82 -4.37
C GLU A 46 3.12 6.52 -3.77
N ARG A 47 3.36 6.50 -2.46
CA ARG A 47 3.84 5.31 -1.78
C ARG A 47 2.86 4.14 -1.86
N VAL A 48 1.57 4.42 -1.72
CA VAL A 48 0.50 3.42 -1.84
C VAL A 48 0.37 2.93 -3.28
N LEU A 49 0.52 3.80 -4.29
CA LEU A 49 0.54 3.39 -5.70
C LEU A 49 1.71 2.43 -5.99
N ASP A 50 2.88 2.68 -5.40
CA ASP A 50 4.01 1.75 -5.49
C ASP A 50 3.68 0.38 -4.88
N ILE A 51 3.02 0.35 -3.72
CA ILE A 51 2.59 -0.92 -3.10
C ILE A 51 1.59 -1.64 -4.03
N CYS A 52 0.64 -0.93 -4.64
CA CYS A 52 -0.29 -1.52 -5.60
C CYS A 52 0.46 -2.19 -6.77
N ILE A 53 1.47 -1.53 -7.34
CA ILE A 53 2.26 -2.10 -8.45
C ILE A 53 3.01 -3.35 -7.99
N VAL A 54 3.72 -3.26 -6.86
CA VAL A 54 4.53 -4.36 -6.30
C VAL A 54 3.66 -5.58 -6.00
N LYS A 55 2.45 -5.35 -5.46
CA LYS A 55 1.47 -6.42 -5.18
C LYS A 55 0.66 -6.85 -6.40
N ASN A 56 1.11 -6.47 -7.59
CA ASN A 56 0.48 -6.76 -8.86
C ASN A 56 -1.02 -6.40 -8.90
N PHE A 57 -1.42 -5.34 -8.21
CA PHE A 57 -2.80 -4.90 -8.08
C PHE A 57 -3.12 -3.70 -8.98
N THR A 58 -4.23 -3.80 -9.71
CA THR A 58 -4.84 -2.72 -10.49
C THR A 58 -6.34 -2.74 -10.30
N TYR A 59 -6.98 -1.57 -10.29
CA TYR A 59 -8.44 -1.47 -10.28
C TYR A 59 -9.05 -2.34 -11.38
N ASN A 60 -9.89 -3.30 -10.99
CA ASN A 60 -10.45 -4.29 -11.90
C ASN A 60 -11.94 -4.00 -12.14
N LEU A 61 -12.26 -3.57 -13.36
CA LEU A 61 -13.64 -3.25 -13.79
C LEU A 61 -14.58 -4.48 -13.82
N SER A 62 -14.03 -5.69 -13.96
CA SER A 62 -14.81 -6.93 -13.92
C SER A 62 -15.14 -7.39 -12.49
N GLN A 63 -14.50 -6.79 -11.48
CA GLN A 63 -14.75 -7.10 -10.08
C GLN A 63 -15.76 -6.11 -9.46
N PRO A 64 -16.56 -6.53 -8.46
CA PRO A 64 -17.42 -5.61 -7.73
C PRO A 64 -16.64 -4.44 -7.12
N LYS A 65 -17.26 -3.25 -7.04
CA LYS A 65 -16.64 -2.07 -6.41
C LYS A 65 -16.15 -2.36 -4.99
N VAL A 66 -16.92 -3.12 -4.21
CA VAL A 66 -16.56 -3.53 -2.85
C VAL A 66 -15.27 -4.36 -2.82
N TRP A 67 -15.05 -5.23 -3.80
CA TRP A 67 -13.82 -6.02 -3.88
C TRP A 67 -12.59 -5.12 -4.07
N ASN A 68 -12.66 -4.17 -5.01
CA ASN A 68 -11.59 -3.20 -5.22
C ASN A 68 -11.38 -2.33 -3.98
N ALA A 69 -12.46 -1.82 -3.38
CA ALA A 69 -12.40 -0.98 -2.19
C ALA A 69 -11.76 -1.69 -0.99
N ARG A 70 -12.03 -2.98 -0.81
CA ARG A 70 -11.37 -3.81 0.22
C ARG A 70 -9.87 -3.90 -0.01
N ARG A 71 -9.43 -4.15 -1.24
CA ARG A 71 -8.01 -4.24 -1.60
C ARG A 71 -7.28 -2.92 -1.34
N PHE A 72 -7.82 -1.80 -1.81
CA PHE A 72 -7.28 -0.46 -1.50
C PHE A 72 -7.25 -0.19 0.00
N SER A 73 -8.33 -0.54 0.71
CA SER A 73 -8.39 -0.34 2.16
C SER A 73 -7.32 -1.15 2.89
N SER A 74 -7.08 -2.42 2.52
CA SER A 74 -5.97 -3.21 3.09
C SER A 74 -4.62 -2.56 2.86
N ILE A 75 -4.34 -2.08 1.63
CA ILE A 75 -3.08 -1.43 1.29
C ILE A 75 -2.89 -0.14 2.08
N VAL A 76 -3.90 0.72 2.13
CA VAL A 76 -3.83 1.99 2.85
C VAL A 76 -3.73 1.77 4.36
N VAL A 77 -4.47 0.82 4.94
CA VAL A 77 -4.37 0.47 6.36
C VAL A 77 -2.96 -0.01 6.70
N ALA A 78 -2.37 -0.89 5.88
CA ALA A 78 -1.00 -1.34 6.09
C ALA A 78 0.00 -0.17 5.99
N HIS A 79 -0.07 0.63 4.93
CA HIS A 79 0.79 1.79 4.77
C HIS A 79 0.69 2.75 5.97
N VAL A 80 -0.53 3.05 6.42
CA VAL A 80 -0.76 3.92 7.58
C VAL A 80 -0.14 3.33 8.84
N ARG A 81 -0.35 2.04 9.07
CA ARG A 81 0.19 1.32 10.23
C ARG A 81 1.72 1.37 10.27
N HIS A 82 2.40 0.98 9.20
CA HIS A 82 3.86 0.97 9.16
C HIS A 82 4.47 2.37 9.22
N THR A 83 3.84 3.35 8.56
CA THR A 83 4.48 4.67 8.36
C THR A 83 4.15 5.68 9.45
N TYR A 84 2.95 5.60 10.04
CA TYR A 84 2.41 6.67 10.91
C TYR A 84 2.02 6.17 12.31
N SER A 85 2.53 5.02 12.73
CA SER A 85 2.29 4.51 14.09
C SER A 85 3.53 3.81 14.64
N ASP A 86 3.53 3.52 15.93
CA ASP A 86 4.61 2.78 16.60
C ASP A 86 4.63 1.27 16.29
N TYR A 87 3.92 0.82 15.25
CA TYR A 87 3.72 -0.60 14.93
C TYR A 87 5.04 -1.35 14.73
N ASP A 88 5.93 -0.85 13.87
CA ASP A 88 7.20 -1.50 13.54
C ASP A 88 8.12 -1.59 14.76
N LYS A 89 8.08 -0.58 15.64
CA LYS A 89 8.82 -0.59 16.90
C LYS A 89 8.29 -1.69 17.83
N LEU A 90 6.97 -1.77 18.02
CA LEU A 90 6.34 -2.79 18.85
C LEU A 90 6.65 -4.20 18.31
N TRP A 91 6.56 -4.38 16.99
CA TRP A 91 6.75 -5.69 16.38
C TRP A 91 8.23 -6.11 16.33
N HIS A 92 9.11 -5.29 15.76
CA HIS A 92 10.51 -5.68 15.53
C HIS A 92 11.43 -5.45 16.73
N ALA A 93 11.27 -4.33 17.45
CA ALA A 93 12.18 -3.99 18.54
C ALA A 93 11.74 -4.58 19.89
N GLU A 94 10.43 -4.61 20.15
CA GLU A 94 9.87 -5.09 21.42
C GLU A 94 9.36 -6.54 21.34
N GLY A 95 9.33 -7.14 20.15
CA GLY A 95 8.93 -8.54 19.95
C GLY A 95 7.46 -8.81 20.23
N VAL A 96 6.59 -7.79 20.16
CA VAL A 96 5.16 -7.91 20.36
C VAL A 96 4.54 -8.68 19.19
N GLU A 97 3.62 -9.61 19.47
CA GLU A 97 2.89 -10.33 18.42
C GLU A 97 2.18 -9.33 17.48
N ARG A 98 2.20 -9.60 16.16
CA ARG A 98 1.69 -8.67 15.13
C ARG A 98 0.28 -8.16 15.43
N PHE A 99 -0.65 -9.04 15.81
CA PHE A 99 -2.03 -8.63 16.10
C PHE A 99 -2.13 -7.76 17.37
N GLU A 100 -1.30 -8.00 18.40
CA GLU A 100 -1.25 -7.14 19.58
C GLU A 100 -0.65 -5.76 19.24
N ALA A 101 0.40 -5.72 18.43
CA ALA A 101 0.97 -4.46 17.94
C ALA A 101 -0.09 -3.67 17.14
N ARG A 102 -0.85 -4.34 16.25
CA ARG A 102 -1.99 -3.74 15.50
C ARG A 102 -3.07 -3.20 16.44
N LYS A 103 -3.43 -3.93 17.50
CA LYS A 103 -4.40 -3.46 18.51
C LYS A 103 -3.92 -2.22 19.26
N ARG A 104 -2.65 -2.22 19.71
CA ARG A 104 -2.07 -1.10 20.46
C ARG A 104 -1.98 0.18 19.64
N THR A 105 -1.62 0.07 18.36
CA THR A 105 -1.55 1.25 17.45
C THR A 105 -2.87 1.59 16.77
N GLY A 106 -3.87 0.71 16.86
CA GLY A 106 -5.17 0.85 16.21
C GLY A 106 -5.83 2.22 16.38
N PRO A 107 -5.89 2.83 17.57
CA PRO A 107 -6.47 4.16 17.74
C PRO A 107 -5.75 5.26 16.94
N GLN A 108 -4.42 5.20 16.83
CA GLN A 108 -3.63 6.15 16.02
C GLN A 108 -3.95 5.98 14.53
N VAL A 109 -3.93 4.72 14.06
CA VAL A 109 -4.23 4.35 12.66
C VAL A 109 -5.65 4.78 12.27
N LEU A 110 -6.65 4.41 13.06
CA LEU A 110 -8.06 4.73 12.79
C LEU A 110 -8.31 6.24 12.72
N LYS A 111 -7.66 7.02 13.60
CA LYS A 111 -7.74 8.48 13.59
C LYS A 111 -7.28 9.05 12.25
N LEU A 112 -6.14 8.58 11.73
CA LEU A 112 -5.60 9.08 10.47
C LEU A 112 -6.43 8.61 9.27
N LEU A 113 -6.87 7.36 9.26
CA LEU A 113 -7.75 6.81 8.22
C LEU A 113 -9.05 7.63 8.09
N LYS A 114 -9.67 8.03 9.21
CA LYS A 114 -10.86 8.91 9.21
C LYS A 114 -10.58 10.31 8.68
N GLN A 115 -9.35 10.81 8.83
CA GLN A 115 -8.96 12.10 8.24
C GLN A 115 -8.80 12.00 6.73
N TRP A 116 -8.23 10.91 6.23
CA TRP A 116 -7.97 10.70 4.80
C TRP A 116 -9.23 10.29 4.03
N SER A 117 -10.17 9.61 4.70
CA SER A 117 -11.44 9.13 4.15
C SER A 117 -12.64 9.68 4.95
N PRO A 118 -12.94 10.99 4.85
CA PRO A 118 -13.99 11.66 5.61
C PRO A 118 -15.36 11.44 4.94
N TRP A 119 -15.80 10.19 4.83
CA TRP A 119 -17.18 9.91 4.41
C TRP A 119 -18.11 10.38 5.54
N SER A 120 -19.23 11.02 5.18
CA SER A 120 -20.18 11.64 6.13
C SER A 120 -20.71 10.69 7.22
N SER A 121 -20.53 9.38 7.05
CA SER A 121 -20.93 8.32 7.99
C SER A 121 -19.86 7.27 8.27
N SER A 122 -18.58 7.52 7.95
CA SER A 122 -17.51 6.51 7.89
C SER A 122 -17.68 5.53 6.73
N ASN A 123 -16.56 5.18 6.07
CA ASN A 123 -16.53 4.19 5.00
C ASN A 123 -16.60 2.79 5.65
N GLU A 124 -17.75 2.12 5.55
CA GLU A 124 -17.99 0.81 6.17
C GLU A 124 -16.97 -0.25 5.70
N VAL A 125 -16.58 -0.22 4.42
CA VAL A 125 -15.58 -1.15 3.87
C VAL A 125 -14.23 -0.92 4.55
N LEU A 126 -13.82 0.35 4.68
CA LEU A 126 -12.58 0.71 5.36
C LEU A 126 -12.61 0.30 6.84
N GLU A 127 -13.70 0.56 7.53
CA GLU A 127 -13.85 0.22 8.94
C GLU A 127 -13.81 -1.29 9.16
N ARG A 128 -14.57 -2.07 8.39
CA ARG A 128 -14.56 -3.55 8.49
C ARG A 128 -13.19 -4.12 8.14
N CYS A 129 -12.54 -3.64 7.08
CA CYS A 129 -11.18 -4.05 6.74
C CYS A 129 -10.19 -3.73 7.87
N PHE A 130 -10.28 -2.54 8.47
CA PHE A 130 -9.44 -2.17 9.61
C PHE A 130 -9.70 -3.08 10.81
N GLN A 131 -10.95 -3.29 11.21
CA GLN A 131 -11.30 -4.15 12.35
C GLN A 131 -10.81 -5.59 12.16
N ALA A 132 -10.92 -6.14 10.94
CA ALA A 132 -10.41 -7.47 10.63
C ALA A 132 -8.89 -7.60 10.85
N THR A 133 -8.11 -6.53 10.64
CA THR A 133 -6.66 -6.55 10.92
C THR A 133 -6.33 -6.64 12.41
N LEU A 134 -7.27 -6.28 13.29
CA LEU A 134 -7.09 -6.33 14.75
C LEU A 134 -7.36 -7.72 15.34
N LEU A 135 -7.90 -8.64 14.53
CA LEU A 135 -8.19 -10.01 14.91
C LEU A 135 -7.03 -10.93 14.55
N ARG A 136 -6.87 -12.02 15.32
CA ARG A 136 -5.96 -13.11 14.94
C ARG A 136 -6.49 -13.78 13.66
N PRO A 137 -5.63 -14.33 12.79
CA PRO A 137 -6.05 -14.96 11.53
C PRO A 137 -7.18 -15.99 11.72
N GLU A 138 -7.13 -16.80 12.77
CA GLU A 138 -8.13 -17.81 13.13
C GLU A 138 -9.48 -17.23 13.59
N GLU A 139 -9.54 -15.93 13.92
CA GLU A 139 -10.75 -15.21 14.35
C GLU A 139 -11.35 -14.35 13.22
N ARG A 140 -10.67 -14.24 12.06
CA ARG A 140 -11.11 -13.39 10.96
C ARG A 140 -12.24 -14.06 10.19
N ASP A 141 -13.23 -13.24 9.81
CA ASP A 141 -14.23 -13.65 8.82
C ASP A 141 -13.55 -13.84 7.45
N PRO A 142 -13.60 -15.03 6.83
CA PRO A 142 -13.01 -15.28 5.51
C PRO A 142 -13.55 -14.34 4.42
N GLU A 143 -14.80 -13.88 4.56
CA GLU A 143 -15.36 -12.91 3.63
C GLU A 143 -14.63 -11.58 3.74
N TRP A 144 -14.13 -11.17 4.91
CA TRP A 144 -13.52 -9.87 5.17
C TRP A 144 -12.01 -9.90 5.43
N ASP A 145 -11.37 -11.05 5.25
CA ASP A 145 -9.94 -11.20 5.48
C ASP A 145 -9.14 -10.19 4.63
N PRO A 146 -8.40 -9.25 5.28
CA PRO A 146 -7.61 -8.26 4.58
C PRO A 146 -6.36 -8.91 3.97
N MET A 147 -5.79 -8.27 2.95
CA MET A 147 -4.45 -8.67 2.49
C MET A 147 -3.44 -8.47 3.63
N ASP A 148 -2.76 -9.54 4.05
CA ASP A 148 -1.71 -9.45 5.07
C ASP A 148 -0.40 -9.00 4.42
N LEU A 149 -0.24 -7.68 4.30
CA LEU A 149 0.92 -7.07 3.64
C LEU A 149 2.19 -7.06 4.50
N ASP A 150 2.07 -7.47 5.76
CA ASP A 150 3.15 -7.45 6.75
C ASP A 150 4.04 -8.69 6.60
N GLU A 151 3.58 -9.75 5.92
CA GLU A 151 4.36 -10.99 5.70
C GLU A 151 5.41 -10.82 4.60
N ASP A 152 5.11 -9.98 3.63
CA ASP A 152 5.93 -9.80 2.45
C ASP A 152 6.96 -8.67 2.58
N GLU A 153 7.08 -8.03 3.75
CA GLU A 153 8.03 -6.92 3.98
C GLU A 153 9.51 -7.39 3.95
N THR A 154 9.74 -8.70 3.96
CA THR A 154 11.04 -9.31 3.68
C THR A 154 11.48 -9.13 2.22
N GLU A 155 10.55 -8.87 1.29
CA GLU A 155 10.85 -8.31 -0.02
C GLU A 155 10.93 -6.79 0.11
N ALA A 156 12.05 -6.31 0.68
CA ALA A 156 12.40 -4.90 0.69
C ALA A 156 12.14 -4.31 -0.70
N LEU A 157 11.35 -3.24 -0.75
CA LEU A 157 11.10 -2.59 -2.04
C LEU A 157 12.44 -2.27 -2.69
N PRO A 158 12.60 -2.58 -4.00
CA PRO A 158 13.86 -2.33 -4.68
C PRO A 158 14.29 -0.88 -4.42
N SER A 159 15.59 -0.64 -4.18
CA SER A 159 16.17 0.67 -3.82
C SER A 159 15.63 1.85 -4.65
N GLN A 160 15.21 1.61 -5.90
CA GLN A 160 14.51 2.57 -6.77
C GLN A 160 13.16 3.13 -6.23
N PHE A 161 12.63 2.59 -5.13
CA PHE A 161 11.35 3.00 -4.51
C PHE A 161 11.54 3.68 -3.14
N TYR A 162 12.77 3.76 -2.62
CA TYR A 162 13.06 4.57 -1.45
C TYR A 162 13.20 6.02 -1.91
N TYR A 163 12.21 6.85 -1.62
CA TYR A 163 12.39 8.30 -1.62
C TYR A 163 13.20 8.62 -0.35
N GLU A 164 14.48 8.93 -0.49
CA GLU A 164 15.20 9.60 0.58
C GLU A 164 14.53 10.97 0.78
N PRO A 165 13.98 11.27 1.97
CA PRO A 165 13.53 12.63 2.23
C PRO A 165 14.75 13.53 2.10
N GLU A 166 14.74 14.41 1.10
CA GLU A 166 15.76 15.45 0.90
C GLU A 166 16.09 16.08 2.26
N PRO A 167 17.37 16.17 2.65
CA PRO A 167 17.74 16.81 3.90
C PRO A 167 17.15 18.22 3.88
N MET A 168 16.26 18.53 4.82
CA MET A 168 15.82 19.90 5.05
C MET A 168 17.08 20.75 5.18
N ASP A 169 17.32 21.62 4.21
CA ASP A 169 18.36 22.63 4.27
C ASP A 169 18.00 23.57 5.44
N LEU A 170 18.57 23.25 6.61
CA LEU A 170 18.57 24.14 7.76
C LEU A 170 19.76 25.09 7.58
N SER A 171 19.59 26.05 6.67
CA SER A 171 20.45 27.24 6.56
C SER A 171 19.80 28.43 7.27
#